data_AF-A0A7V5P8R9-F1
#
_entry.id   AF-A0A7V5P8R9-F1
#
_cell.length_a   1.000
_cell.length_b   1.000
_cell.length_c   1.000
_cell.angle_alpha   90.00
_cell.angle_beta   90.00
_cell.angle_gamma   90.00
#
_symmetry.space_group_name_H-M   'P 1'
#
loop_
_entity.id
_entity.type
_entity.pdbx_description
1 polymer ?
#
loop_
_entity_poly.entity_id
_entity_poly.type
_entity_poly.pdbx_seq_one_letter_code
_entity_poly.pdbx_strand_id
1 'polypeptide(L)'
;MPVFPTTFRPLALSEPAKVRLVDEAVVNRQQIGVVMRRPEADASRDNTPDSFYSIGTAILVHRMMRLPDGGLRLMVQALERFRVLEVVKTEPYPVARIEFIPETVESDVEMEALARNLLGLFQRLVSLVPYLPDELGVAAMNVDDYRQLAYLVATSVQMPPAEAQSILELDGVKEKLRRLTAVLNRELEVLELGRKIQTEAKSEMEKAQREYFLRQQLKAIQKELGETDEQAVEIEQLREQIQQAGMPEEARREAERELGRLEALPPAAAEYGVIRSYLDWLIALPWNVTTPDDLNIEHARQVLDEDHYDLEKIKERILEFLAVRKLRQERRLAGDQADARHDLIRREREGAILCFVGPPGVGKTSLGRSIARAMGRKFIRTSLGGVHDEAEIRGHRRTYIGAMPGRIIQAIRRAGTR
;
A
#
# COMPACT_ATOMS: atom_id res chain seq x y z
N MET A 1 -11.26 25.31 -2.68
CA MET A 1 -11.50 25.37 -1.23
C MET A 1 -12.25 26.65 -0.93
N PRO A 2 -13.35 26.60 -0.16
CA PRO A 2 -14.14 27.78 0.20
C PRO A 2 -13.29 28.83 0.91
N VAL A 3 -13.73 30.07 0.87
CA VAL A 3 -13.14 31.17 1.64
C VAL A 3 -14.03 31.36 2.87
N PHE A 4 -13.49 31.16 4.07
CA PHE A 4 -14.27 31.29 5.30
C PHE A 4 -14.39 32.75 5.74
N PRO A 5 -15.56 33.22 6.22
CA PRO A 5 -15.74 34.55 6.80
C PRO A 5 -14.72 34.89 7.88
N THR A 6 -14.55 36.19 8.16
CA THR A 6 -13.64 36.75 9.17
C THR A 6 -12.15 36.43 9.01
N THR A 7 -11.75 35.81 7.89
CA THR A 7 -10.35 35.47 7.59
C THR A 7 -9.74 36.35 6.50
N PHE A 8 -8.41 36.45 6.52
CA PHE A 8 -7.63 37.01 5.42
C PHE A 8 -7.03 35.88 4.58
N ARG A 9 -7.15 35.98 3.25
CA ARG A 9 -6.63 34.95 2.36
C ARG A 9 -5.96 35.56 1.13
N PRO A 10 -4.77 35.10 0.76
CA PRO A 10 -4.22 35.40 -0.55
C PRO A 10 -4.97 34.61 -1.63
N LEU A 11 -5.43 35.28 -2.68
CA LEU A 11 -6.03 34.66 -3.85
C LEU A 11 -5.21 34.99 -5.10
N ALA A 12 -5.09 34.04 -6.02
CA ALA A 12 -4.46 34.24 -7.31
C ALA A 12 -5.47 33.94 -8.42
N LEU A 13 -5.49 34.79 -9.46
CA LEU A 13 -6.37 34.65 -10.61
C LEU A 13 -5.66 35.10 -11.89
N SER A 14 -5.90 34.39 -12.98
CA SER A 14 -5.31 34.68 -14.31
C SER A 14 -6.35 34.77 -15.42
N GLU A 15 -7.61 34.43 -15.13
CA GLU A 15 -8.67 34.39 -16.12
C GLU A 15 -9.15 35.81 -16.51
N PRO A 16 -9.17 36.19 -17.81
CA PRO A 16 -9.47 37.55 -18.23
C PRO A 16 -10.80 38.11 -17.73
N ALA A 17 -11.85 37.28 -17.68
CA ALA A 17 -13.17 37.67 -17.16
C ALA A 17 -13.12 38.05 -15.67
N LYS A 18 -12.41 37.25 -14.86
CA LYS A 18 -12.23 37.49 -13.42
C LYS A 18 -11.30 38.66 -13.14
N VAL A 19 -10.27 38.86 -13.97
CA VAL A 19 -9.38 40.03 -13.88
C VAL A 19 -10.18 41.32 -14.07
N ARG A 20 -11.06 41.38 -15.09
CA ARG A 20 -11.94 42.53 -15.33
C ARG A 20 -12.89 42.79 -14.14
N LEU A 21 -13.50 41.73 -13.59
CA LEU A 21 -14.35 41.85 -12.40
C LEU A 21 -13.60 42.50 -11.22
N VAL A 22 -12.37 42.06 -10.96
CA VAL A 22 -11.57 42.59 -9.85
C VAL A 22 -11.16 44.03 -10.10
N ASP A 23 -10.75 44.38 -11.33
CA ASP A 23 -10.39 45.75 -11.68
C ASP A 23 -11.56 46.72 -11.45
N GLU A 24 -12.76 46.36 -11.91
CA GLU A 24 -13.97 47.17 -11.71
C GLU A 24 -14.37 47.26 -10.23
N ALA A 25 -14.31 46.14 -9.50
CA ALA A 25 -14.67 46.09 -8.10
C ALA A 25 -13.72 46.92 -7.22
N VAL A 26 -12.41 46.92 -7.52
CA VAL A 26 -11.41 47.71 -6.77
C VAL A 26 -11.62 49.21 -6.99
N VAL A 27 -11.87 49.64 -8.24
CA VAL A 27 -12.13 51.07 -8.56
C VAL A 27 -13.37 51.58 -7.82
N ASN A 28 -14.43 50.76 -7.78
CA ASN A 28 -15.71 51.14 -7.18
C ASN A 28 -15.83 50.79 -5.69
N ARG A 29 -14.77 50.25 -5.07
CA ARG A 29 -14.77 49.71 -3.68
C ARG A 29 -15.93 48.75 -3.40
N GLN A 30 -16.27 47.91 -4.37
CA GLN A 30 -17.35 46.94 -4.28
C GLN A 30 -16.88 45.64 -3.65
N GLN A 31 -17.82 44.96 -2.97
CA GLN A 31 -17.62 43.60 -2.49
C GLN A 31 -17.75 42.61 -3.65
N ILE A 32 -16.97 41.53 -3.59
CA ILE A 32 -17.01 40.46 -4.59
C ILE A 32 -17.56 39.20 -3.92
N GLY A 33 -18.47 38.50 -4.59
CA GLY A 33 -18.93 37.18 -4.13
C GLY A 33 -17.99 36.07 -4.59
N VAL A 34 -17.51 35.24 -3.66
CA VAL A 34 -16.73 34.04 -3.99
C VAL A 34 -17.54 32.81 -3.67
N VAL A 35 -17.73 31.96 -4.67
CA VAL A 35 -18.47 30.70 -4.58
C VAL A 35 -17.57 29.57 -5.04
N MET A 36 -17.60 28.44 -4.33
CA MET A 36 -16.84 27.27 -4.74
C MET A 36 -17.51 26.61 -5.96
N ARG A 37 -16.71 26.12 -6.90
CA ARG A 37 -17.19 25.28 -8.00
C ARG A 37 -17.36 23.84 -7.54
N ARG A 38 -18.40 23.15 -8.03
CA ARG A 38 -18.62 21.72 -7.76
C ARG A 38 -17.58 20.86 -8.49
N PRO A 39 -16.99 19.85 -7.84
CA PRO A 39 -15.99 18.97 -8.48
C PRO A 39 -16.51 18.24 -9.72
N GLU A 40 -17.81 17.90 -9.73
CA GLU A 40 -18.49 17.14 -10.77
C GLU A 40 -18.95 18.00 -11.96
N ALA A 41 -18.78 19.32 -11.89
CA ALA A 41 -19.24 20.24 -12.93
C ALA A 41 -18.35 20.14 -14.18
N ASP A 42 -18.99 19.93 -15.34
CA ASP A 42 -18.35 19.88 -16.65
C ASP A 42 -17.51 21.14 -16.92
N ALA A 43 -16.24 20.98 -17.26
CA ALA A 43 -15.33 22.07 -17.62
C ALA A 43 -15.69 22.79 -18.92
N SER A 44 -16.56 22.19 -19.74
CA SER A 44 -17.09 22.85 -20.94
C SER A 44 -18.30 23.77 -20.67
N ARG A 45 -18.90 23.70 -19.47
CA ARG A 45 -20.04 24.54 -19.03
C ARG A 45 -19.61 25.52 -17.95
N ASP A 46 -18.67 26.39 -18.29
CA ASP A 46 -18.25 27.47 -17.41
C ASP A 46 -19.41 28.46 -17.19
N ASN A 47 -19.61 28.86 -15.93
CA ASN A 47 -20.57 29.90 -15.50
C ASN A 47 -22.08 29.54 -15.49
N THR A 48 -22.47 28.27 -15.63
CA THR A 48 -23.86 27.85 -15.36
C THR A 48 -24.16 27.75 -13.85
N PRO A 49 -25.38 28.12 -13.38
CA PRO A 49 -25.72 28.11 -11.95
C PRO A 49 -25.47 26.77 -11.25
N ASP A 50 -25.70 25.65 -11.95
CA ASP A 50 -25.52 24.29 -11.43
C ASP A 50 -24.05 23.89 -11.22
N SER A 51 -23.12 24.64 -11.82
CA SER A 51 -21.68 24.37 -11.71
C SER A 51 -21.10 24.81 -10.36
N PHE A 52 -21.84 25.57 -9.56
CA PHE A 52 -21.38 26.15 -8.31
C PHE A 52 -22.21 25.67 -7.10
N TYR A 53 -21.62 25.82 -5.92
CA TYR A 53 -22.39 25.70 -4.68
C TYR A 53 -23.33 26.89 -4.50
N SER A 54 -24.41 26.73 -3.74
CA SER A 54 -25.37 27.82 -3.52
C SER A 54 -24.92 28.82 -2.45
N ILE A 55 -24.01 28.43 -1.57
CA ILE A 55 -23.48 29.27 -0.49
C ILE A 55 -22.02 29.64 -0.79
N GLY A 56 -21.75 30.93 -0.69
CA GLY A 56 -20.43 31.52 -0.84
C GLY A 56 -20.15 32.57 0.21
N THR A 57 -19.04 33.29 0.04
CA THR A 57 -18.57 34.30 1.00
C THR A 57 -18.29 35.61 0.28
N ALA A 58 -18.83 36.70 0.80
CA ALA A 58 -18.54 38.03 0.33
C ALA A 58 -17.14 38.43 0.79
N ILE A 59 -16.34 38.95 -0.13
CA ILE A 59 -14.96 39.35 0.13
C ILE A 59 -14.76 40.83 -0.22
N LEU A 60 -13.81 41.44 0.47
CA LEU A 60 -13.29 42.77 0.15
C LEU A 60 -11.82 42.66 -0.25
N VAL A 61 -11.44 43.28 -1.36
CA VAL A 61 -10.06 43.32 -1.83
C VAL A 61 -9.31 44.43 -1.11
N HIS A 62 -8.31 44.09 -0.30
CA HIS A 62 -7.46 45.06 0.41
C HIS A 62 -6.25 45.48 -0.39
N ARG A 63 -5.61 44.51 -1.06
CA ARG A 63 -4.45 44.77 -1.92
C ARG A 63 -4.53 43.92 -3.17
N MET A 64 -4.06 44.48 -4.28
CA MET A 64 -3.94 43.82 -5.57
C MET A 64 -2.54 44.05 -6.13
N MET A 65 -1.92 42.97 -6.62
CA MET A 65 -0.62 42.99 -7.27
C MET A 65 -0.74 42.31 -8.64
N ARG A 66 -0.29 42.99 -9.70
CA ARG A 66 -0.16 42.42 -11.05
C ARG A 66 1.16 41.67 -11.16
N LEU A 67 1.10 40.44 -11.65
CA LEU A 67 2.28 39.64 -11.98
C LEU A 67 2.72 39.91 -13.43
N PRO A 68 4.00 39.64 -13.77
CA PRO A 68 4.52 39.84 -15.13
C PRO A 68 3.82 39.00 -16.21
N ASP A 69 3.20 37.89 -15.83
CA ASP A 69 2.43 36.99 -16.70
C ASP A 69 0.99 37.47 -16.97
N GLY A 70 0.60 38.63 -16.43
CA GLY A 70 -0.75 39.18 -16.54
C GLY A 70 -1.72 38.68 -15.47
N GLY A 71 -1.30 37.78 -14.58
CA GLY A 71 -2.08 37.34 -13.44
C GLY A 71 -2.22 38.41 -12.35
N LEU A 72 -3.22 38.25 -11.48
CA LEU A 72 -3.42 39.05 -10.28
C LEU A 72 -3.24 38.20 -9.03
N ARG A 73 -2.53 38.75 -8.04
CA ARG A 73 -2.50 38.25 -6.67
C ARG A 73 -3.16 39.27 -5.75
N LEU A 74 -4.18 38.81 -5.05
CA LEU A 74 -5.03 39.61 -4.18
C LEU A 74 -4.80 39.22 -2.72
N MET A 75 -4.84 40.21 -1.84
CA MET A 75 -5.10 39.99 -0.42
C MET A 75 -6.54 40.37 -0.16
N VAL A 76 -7.36 39.38 0.20
CA VAL A 76 -8.79 39.57 0.42
C VAL A 76 -9.16 39.32 1.87
N GLN A 77 -10.11 40.10 2.37
CA GLN A 77 -10.78 39.84 3.64
C GLN A 77 -12.14 39.24 3.36
N ALA A 78 -12.41 38.09 3.96
CA ALA A 78 -13.71 37.47 3.94
C ALA A 78 -14.62 38.12 4.99
N LEU A 79 -15.82 38.51 4.58
CA LEU A 79 -16.75 39.26 5.41
C LEU A 79 -17.84 38.36 5.98
N GLU A 80 -18.82 38.00 5.15
CA GLU A 80 -20.02 37.27 5.58
C GLU A 80 -20.44 36.26 4.52
N ARG A 81 -21.16 35.22 4.95
CA ARG A 81 -21.70 34.19 4.05
C ARG A 81 -22.98 34.68 3.37
N PHE A 82 -23.20 34.25 2.14
CA PHE A 82 -24.40 34.56 1.38
C PHE A 82 -24.91 33.35 0.62
N ARG A 83 -26.22 33.35 0.30
CA ARG A 83 -26.87 32.44 -0.64
C ARG A 83 -27.02 33.10 -1.99
N VAL A 84 -26.68 32.39 -3.06
CA VAL A 84 -27.04 32.78 -4.43
C VAL A 84 -28.52 32.47 -4.62
N LEU A 85 -29.33 33.50 -4.92
CA LEU A 85 -30.74 33.35 -5.25
C LEU A 85 -30.94 33.12 -6.75
N GLU A 86 -30.31 33.97 -7.57
CA GLU A 86 -30.51 33.99 -9.01
C GLU A 86 -29.29 34.57 -9.72
N VAL A 87 -28.86 33.99 -10.84
CA VAL A 87 -27.83 34.58 -11.71
C VAL A 87 -28.51 35.49 -12.73
N VAL A 88 -28.23 36.79 -12.65
CA VAL A 88 -28.89 37.84 -13.45
C VAL A 88 -28.14 38.12 -14.75
N LYS A 89 -26.82 37.90 -14.76
CA LYS A 89 -25.95 38.13 -15.93
C LYS A 89 -24.79 37.15 -15.92
N THR A 90 -24.33 36.73 -17.09
CA THR A 90 -23.17 35.82 -17.23
C THR A 90 -21.96 36.47 -17.91
N GLU A 91 -22.17 37.48 -18.76
CA GLU A 91 -21.10 38.18 -19.49
C GLU A 91 -21.01 39.68 -19.08
N PRO A 92 -19.81 40.28 -18.98
CA PRO A 92 -18.48 39.69 -19.21
C PRO A 92 -18.01 38.79 -18.05
N TYR A 93 -18.73 38.78 -16.94
CA TYR A 93 -18.55 37.90 -15.79
C TYR A 93 -19.91 37.67 -15.09
N PRO A 94 -20.05 36.63 -14.25
CA PRO A 94 -21.31 36.33 -13.57
C PRO A 94 -21.70 37.42 -12.57
N VAL A 95 -22.97 37.84 -12.62
CA VAL A 95 -23.60 38.73 -11.63
C VAL A 95 -24.84 38.03 -11.10
N ALA A 96 -24.95 37.93 -9.78
CA ALA A 96 -26.04 37.23 -9.12
C ALA A 96 -26.73 38.09 -8.06
N ARG A 97 -28.03 37.86 -7.89
CA ARG A 97 -28.78 38.32 -6.72
C ARG A 97 -28.46 37.37 -5.56
N ILE A 98 -28.08 37.95 -4.42
CA ILE A 98 -27.69 37.21 -3.23
C ILE A 98 -28.53 37.60 -2.03
N GLU A 99 -28.52 36.74 -1.02
CA GLU A 99 -29.08 36.98 0.31
C GLU A 99 -27.98 36.70 1.35
N PHE A 100 -27.67 37.66 2.23
CA PHE A 100 -26.76 37.41 3.34
C PHE A 100 -27.42 36.49 4.36
N ILE A 101 -26.68 35.47 4.81
CA ILE A 101 -27.19 34.49 5.76
C ILE A 101 -26.40 34.64 7.06
N PRO A 102 -26.87 35.39 8.07
CA PRO A 102 -26.17 35.45 9.35
C PRO A 102 -26.18 34.09 10.05
N GLU A 103 -25.15 33.79 10.82
CA GLU A 103 -25.06 32.54 11.59
C GLU A 103 -25.75 32.65 12.94
N THR A 104 -26.33 31.54 13.40
CA THR A 104 -26.88 31.47 14.75
C THR A 104 -25.77 31.18 15.74
N VAL A 105 -25.63 32.08 16.72
CA VAL A 105 -24.68 31.95 17.83
C VAL A 105 -25.48 31.74 19.10
N GLU A 106 -25.41 30.52 19.63
CA GLU A 106 -25.95 30.19 20.95
C GLU A 106 -24.85 30.36 21.99
N SER A 107 -25.12 31.00 23.12
CA SER A 107 -24.15 31.12 24.21
C SER A 107 -24.60 30.24 25.37
N ASP A 108 -24.29 28.94 25.29
CA ASP A 108 -24.54 27.97 26.34
C ASP A 108 -23.25 27.30 26.84
N VAL A 109 -23.34 26.61 27.98
CA VAL A 109 -22.20 25.90 28.60
C VAL A 109 -21.61 24.86 27.64
N GLU A 110 -22.44 24.29 26.76
CA GLU A 110 -22.00 23.30 25.79
C GLU A 110 -21.12 23.92 24.69
N MET A 111 -21.48 25.10 24.17
CA MET A 111 -20.68 25.82 23.17
C MET A 111 -19.31 26.19 23.73
N GLU A 112 -19.24 26.65 24.98
CA GLU A 112 -17.97 26.95 25.65
C GLU A 112 -17.10 25.68 25.78
N ALA A 113 -17.69 24.56 26.19
CA ALA A 113 -16.98 23.29 26.29
C ALA A 113 -16.46 22.80 24.92
N LEU A 114 -17.27 22.94 23.87
CA LEU A 114 -16.89 22.61 22.49
C LEU A 114 -15.75 23.51 21.99
N ALA A 115 -15.81 24.80 22.24
CA ALA A 115 -14.78 25.75 21.85
C ALA A 115 -13.44 25.45 22.54
N ARG A 116 -13.46 25.18 23.85
CA ARG A 116 -12.25 24.77 24.60
C ARG A 116 -11.66 23.46 24.08
N ASN A 117 -12.51 22.47 23.77
CA ASN A 117 -12.05 21.21 23.17
C ASN A 117 -11.40 21.46 21.80
N LEU A 118 -12.08 22.19 20.93
CA LEU A 118 -11.57 22.53 19.60
C LEU A 118 -10.22 23.26 19.68
N LEU A 119 -10.10 24.23 20.60
CA LEU A 119 -8.85 24.96 20.84
C LEU A 119 -7.72 24.03 21.28
N GLY A 120 -8.00 23.12 22.23
CA GLY A 120 -7.02 22.13 22.69
C GLY A 120 -6.56 21.17 21.59
N LEU A 121 -7.47 20.73 20.73
CA LEU A 121 -7.13 19.91 19.55
C LEU A 121 -6.31 20.71 18.54
N PHE A 122 -6.68 21.97 18.29
CA PHE A 122 -5.97 22.83 17.37
C PHE A 122 -4.53 23.12 17.83
N GLN A 123 -4.31 23.36 19.12
CA GLN A 123 -2.96 23.52 19.68
C GLN A 123 -2.10 22.27 19.48
N ARG A 124 -2.67 21.08 19.69
CA ARG A 124 -1.98 19.82 19.41
C ARG A 124 -1.63 19.71 17.94
N LEU A 125 -2.54 20.07 17.05
CA LEU A 125 -2.29 20.05 15.61
C LEU A 125 -1.11 20.96 15.25
N VAL A 126 -1.11 22.21 15.70
CA VAL A 126 -0.01 23.17 15.45
C VAL A 126 1.33 22.59 15.92
N SER A 127 1.37 21.96 17.11
CA SER A 127 2.60 21.34 17.63
C SER A 127 3.12 20.13 16.84
N LEU A 128 2.26 19.47 16.06
CA LEU A 128 2.62 18.29 15.27
C LEU A 128 2.94 18.62 13.81
N VAL A 129 2.53 19.80 13.32
CA VAL A 129 2.59 20.18 11.92
C VAL A 129 3.67 21.25 11.67
N PRO A 130 4.81 20.91 11.04
CA PRO A 130 5.97 21.81 10.95
C PRO A 130 5.78 23.10 10.15
N TYR A 131 4.77 23.17 9.26
CA TYR A 131 4.52 24.34 8.42
C TYR A 131 3.54 25.34 9.07
N LEU A 132 2.91 24.97 10.20
CA LEU A 132 2.05 25.87 10.94
C LEU A 132 2.88 26.63 11.99
N PRO A 133 2.89 27.97 11.95
CA PRO A 133 3.57 28.77 12.97
C PRO A 133 2.90 28.60 14.34
N ASP A 134 3.71 28.50 15.41
CA ASP A 134 3.23 28.42 16.80
C ASP A 134 2.36 29.63 17.18
N GLU A 135 2.61 30.78 16.56
CA GLU A 135 1.83 32.01 16.74
C GLU A 135 0.35 31.82 16.36
N LEU A 136 0.00 30.88 15.47
CA LEU A 136 -1.40 30.57 15.16
C LEU A 136 -2.14 29.95 16.35
N GLY A 137 -1.45 29.10 17.12
CA GLY A 137 -2.01 28.52 18.34
C GLY A 137 -2.29 29.60 19.38
N VAL A 138 -1.36 30.54 19.55
CA VAL A 138 -1.52 31.70 20.45
C VAL A 138 -2.62 32.63 19.95
N ALA A 139 -2.70 32.89 18.64
CA ALA A 139 -3.75 33.71 18.06
C ALA A 139 -5.13 33.12 18.34
N ALA A 140 -5.30 31.80 18.16
CA ALA A 140 -6.57 31.11 18.42
C ALA A 140 -7.01 31.18 19.90
N MET A 141 -6.07 31.23 20.85
CA MET A 141 -6.40 31.39 22.27
C MET A 141 -6.99 32.75 22.62
N ASN A 142 -6.65 33.78 21.84
CA ASN A 142 -7.10 35.16 22.08
C ASN A 142 -8.36 35.52 21.28
N VAL A 143 -9.02 34.55 20.66
CA VAL A 143 -10.27 34.75 19.92
C VAL A 143 -11.46 34.55 20.88
N ASP A 144 -12.14 35.63 21.22
CA ASP A 144 -13.33 35.60 22.08
C ASP A 144 -14.60 35.16 21.34
N ASP A 145 -14.64 35.34 20.01
CA ASP A 145 -15.79 35.01 19.17
C ASP A 145 -15.70 33.56 18.66
N TYR A 146 -16.64 32.70 19.06
CA TYR A 146 -16.67 31.29 18.67
C TYR A 146 -16.80 31.04 17.16
N ARG A 147 -17.48 31.94 16.44
CA ARG A 147 -17.59 31.90 14.97
C ARG A 147 -16.22 32.18 14.35
N GLN A 148 -15.52 33.20 14.85
CA GLN A 148 -14.16 33.51 14.40
C GLN A 148 -13.19 32.37 14.70
N LEU A 149 -13.29 31.73 15.88
CA LEU A 149 -12.48 30.57 16.22
C LEU A 149 -12.73 29.42 15.25
N ALA A 150 -14.00 29.10 14.96
CA ALA A 150 -14.36 28.06 14.02
C ALA A 150 -13.74 28.30 12.63
N TYR A 151 -13.80 29.52 12.11
CA TYR A 151 -13.26 29.84 10.79
C TYR A 151 -11.73 29.93 10.74
N LEU A 152 -11.09 30.40 11.82
CA LEU A 152 -9.64 30.33 11.96
C LEU A 152 -9.16 28.88 11.85
N VAL A 153 -9.77 27.99 12.65
CA VAL A 153 -9.44 26.56 12.63
C VAL A 153 -9.75 25.93 11.27
N ALA A 154 -10.93 26.19 10.69
CA ALA A 154 -11.31 25.64 9.39
C ALA A 154 -10.37 26.07 8.25
N THR A 155 -9.75 27.24 8.36
CA THR A 155 -8.79 27.76 7.37
C THR A 155 -7.40 27.14 7.53
N SER A 156 -7.03 26.77 8.75
CA SER A 156 -5.73 26.19 9.08
C SER A 156 -5.67 24.68 8.91
N VAL A 157 -6.79 23.98 9.04
CA VAL A 157 -6.86 22.51 8.91
C VAL A 157 -6.94 22.09 7.44
N GLN A 158 -6.12 21.10 7.07
CA GLN A 158 -6.18 20.51 5.74
C GLN A 158 -7.36 19.54 5.64
N MET A 159 -8.31 19.80 4.75
CA MET A 159 -9.48 18.92 4.57
C MET A 159 -9.97 18.93 3.11
N PRO A 160 -10.72 17.90 2.67
CA PRO A 160 -11.29 17.87 1.33
C PRO A 160 -12.17 19.09 1.05
N PRO A 161 -12.15 19.68 -0.17
CA PRO A 161 -12.93 20.88 -0.48
C PRO A 161 -14.44 20.75 -0.20
N ALA A 162 -15.02 19.57 -0.45
CA ALA A 162 -16.42 19.29 -0.17
C ALA A 162 -16.75 19.31 1.33
N GLU A 163 -15.84 18.81 2.18
CA GLU A 163 -16.01 18.84 3.64
C GLU A 163 -15.89 20.27 4.17
N ALA A 164 -14.90 21.03 3.68
CA ALA A 164 -14.78 22.47 4.00
C ALA A 164 -16.04 23.24 3.60
N GLN A 165 -16.62 22.95 2.44
CA GLN A 165 -17.85 23.57 1.97
C GLN A 165 -19.03 23.21 2.88
N SER A 166 -19.15 21.95 3.31
CA SER A 166 -20.20 21.54 4.24
C SER A 166 -20.15 22.30 5.58
N ILE A 167 -18.96 22.70 6.04
CA ILE A 167 -18.79 23.53 7.24
C ILE A 167 -19.22 24.98 6.98
N LEU A 168 -18.94 25.52 5.79
CA LEU A 168 -19.41 26.86 5.41
C LEU A 168 -20.95 26.93 5.39
N GLU A 169 -21.59 25.86 4.91
CA GLU A 169 -23.04 25.77 4.71
C GLU A 169 -23.86 25.60 6.00
N LEU A 170 -23.25 25.16 7.10
CA LEU A 170 -23.92 25.06 8.40
C LEU A 170 -24.38 26.45 8.89
N ASP A 171 -25.58 26.52 9.45
CA ASP A 171 -26.16 27.76 9.97
C ASP A 171 -25.72 28.08 11.41
N GLY A 172 -25.58 27.04 12.24
CA GLY A 172 -25.22 27.19 13.64
C GLY A 172 -23.73 27.01 13.90
N VAL A 173 -23.16 27.93 14.68
CA VAL A 173 -21.74 27.87 15.07
C VAL A 173 -21.45 26.62 15.90
N LYS A 174 -22.42 26.16 16.70
CA LYS A 174 -22.30 24.96 17.54
C LYS A 174 -22.05 23.70 16.70
N GLU A 175 -22.81 23.54 15.64
CA GLU A 175 -22.66 22.46 14.66
C GLU A 175 -21.30 22.54 13.96
N LYS A 176 -20.83 23.75 13.63
CA LYS A 176 -19.49 23.94 13.04
C LYS A 176 -18.39 23.50 13.98
N LEU A 177 -18.44 23.90 15.25
CA LEU A 177 -17.47 23.48 16.27
C LEU A 177 -17.46 21.95 16.41
N ARG A 178 -18.63 21.31 16.48
CA ARG A 178 -18.74 19.84 16.52
C ARG A 178 -18.14 19.19 15.27
N ARG A 179 -18.46 19.69 14.08
CA ARG A 179 -17.95 19.13 12.82
C ARG A 179 -16.44 19.29 12.71
N LEU A 180 -15.90 20.47 13.03
CA LEU A 180 -14.46 20.74 13.03
C LEU A 180 -13.72 19.89 14.06
N THR A 181 -14.31 19.68 15.24
CA THR A 181 -13.75 18.79 16.27
C THR A 181 -13.59 17.37 15.73
N ALA A 182 -14.60 16.85 15.01
CA ALA A 182 -14.51 15.53 14.39
C ALA A 182 -13.43 15.45 13.30
N VAL A 183 -13.28 16.51 12.48
CA VAL A 183 -12.24 16.59 11.45
C VAL A 183 -10.84 16.62 12.08
N LEU A 184 -10.62 17.49 13.08
CA LEU A 184 -9.36 17.60 13.79
C LEU A 184 -8.94 16.30 14.47
N ASN A 185 -9.88 15.58 15.08
CA ASN A 185 -9.57 14.29 15.72
C ASN A 185 -9.05 13.27 14.71
N ARG A 186 -9.69 13.15 13.53
CA ARG A 186 -9.20 12.25 12.47
C ARG A 186 -7.81 12.66 11.97
N GLU A 187 -7.60 13.96 11.78
CA GLU A 187 -6.32 14.47 11.30
C GLU A 187 -5.19 14.22 12.31
N LEU A 188 -5.45 14.47 13.60
CA LEU A 188 -4.51 14.17 14.68
C LEU A 188 -4.19 12.68 14.77
N GLU A 189 -5.18 11.80 14.65
CA GLU A 189 -4.96 10.34 14.67
C GLU A 189 -4.01 9.90 13.54
N VAL A 190 -4.19 10.43 12.34
CA VAL A 190 -3.31 10.15 11.19
C VAL A 190 -1.89 10.64 11.45
N LEU A 191 -1.74 11.88 11.93
CA LEU A 191 -0.43 12.48 12.22
C LEU A 191 0.31 11.74 13.35
N GLU A 192 -0.39 11.38 14.43
CA GLU A 192 0.19 10.64 15.56
C GLU A 192 0.62 9.23 15.15
N LEU A 193 -0.20 8.53 14.34
CA LEU A 193 0.16 7.22 13.80
C LEU A 193 1.39 7.32 12.89
N GLY A 194 1.43 8.31 12.00
CA GLY A 194 2.58 8.57 11.14
C GLY A 194 3.87 8.80 11.95
N ARG A 195 3.80 9.62 13.01
CA ARG A 195 4.93 9.87 13.90
C ARG A 195 5.37 8.61 14.65
N LYS A 196 4.42 7.78 15.09
CA LYS A 196 4.71 6.51 15.76
C LYS A 196 5.45 5.55 14.81
N ILE A 197 4.96 5.37 13.59
CA ILE A 197 5.61 4.55 12.57
C ILE A 197 7.03 5.05 12.28
N GLN A 198 7.21 6.36 12.13
CA GLN A 198 8.53 6.95 11.87
C GLN A 198 9.49 6.72 13.05
N THR A 199 9.00 6.82 14.29
CA THR A 199 9.80 6.59 15.50
C THR A 199 10.20 5.12 15.64
N GLU A 200 9.26 4.20 15.39
CA GLU A 200 9.52 2.75 15.40
C GLU A 200 10.53 2.36 14.31
N ALA A 201 10.35 2.84 13.08
CA ALA A 201 11.28 2.59 11.98
C ALA A 201 12.70 3.12 12.29
N LYS A 202 12.81 4.31 12.87
CA LYS A 202 14.11 4.88 13.28
C LYS A 202 14.76 4.07 14.40
N SER A 203 14.00 3.65 15.40
CA SER A 203 14.48 2.80 16.50
C SER A 203 14.99 1.45 16.00
N GLU A 204 14.25 0.78 15.11
CA GLU A 204 14.69 -0.50 14.54
C GLU A 204 15.95 -0.34 13.68
N MET A 205 16.07 0.76 12.93
CA MET A 205 17.28 1.07 12.16
C MET A 205 18.49 1.34 13.06
N GLU A 206 18.30 2.09 14.16
CA GLU A 206 19.36 2.35 15.15
C GLU A 206 19.79 1.07 15.89
N LYS A 207 18.84 0.18 16.22
CA LYS A 207 19.16 -1.13 16.80
C LYS A 207 19.96 -2.00 15.84
N ALA A 208 19.53 -2.09 14.57
CA ALA A 208 20.24 -2.86 13.56
C ALA A 208 21.66 -2.35 13.31
N GLN A 209 21.84 -1.02 13.25
CA GLN A 209 23.18 -0.42 13.14
C GLN A 209 24.05 -0.70 14.37
N ARG A 210 23.49 -0.59 15.58
CA ARG A 210 24.21 -0.88 16.83
C ARG A 210 24.61 -2.35 16.90
N GLU A 211 23.72 -3.26 16.53
CA GLU A 211 24.00 -4.70 16.50
C GLU A 211 25.07 -5.05 15.47
N TYR A 212 25.00 -4.49 14.26
CA TYR A 212 26.04 -4.64 13.24
C TYR A 212 27.41 -4.19 13.76
N PHE A 213 27.47 -3.02 14.41
CA PHE A 213 28.71 -2.48 14.96
C PHE A 213 29.27 -3.34 16.09
N LEU A 214 28.43 -3.79 17.02
CA LEU A 214 28.84 -4.67 18.12
C LEU A 214 29.35 -6.03 17.60
N ARG A 215 28.73 -6.59 16.56
CA ARG A 215 29.23 -7.82 15.92
C ARG A 215 30.58 -7.61 15.24
N GLN A 216 30.79 -6.48 14.56
CA GLN A 216 32.10 -6.15 13.99
C GLN A 216 33.17 -6.00 15.08
N GLN A 217 32.84 -5.39 16.23
CA GLN A 217 33.75 -5.31 17.36
C GLN A 217 34.06 -6.68 17.97
N LEU A 218 33.05 -7.53 18.18
CA LEU A 218 33.27 -8.91 18.65
C LEU A 218 34.16 -9.69 17.69
N LYS A 219 33.94 -9.56 16.37
CA LYS A 219 34.76 -10.20 15.33
C LYS A 219 36.22 -9.70 15.36
N ALA A 220 36.43 -8.41 15.60
CA ALA A 220 37.76 -7.84 15.77
C ALA A 220 38.46 -8.36 17.04
N ILE A 221 37.74 -8.43 18.16
CA ILE A 221 38.24 -8.94 19.44
C ILE A 221 38.59 -10.43 19.35
N GLN A 222 37.71 -11.27 18.79
CA GLN A 222 37.96 -12.71 18.59
C GLN A 222 39.18 -12.96 17.69
N LYS A 223 39.35 -12.14 16.64
CA LYS A 223 40.51 -12.20 15.76
C LYS A 223 41.81 -11.80 16.47
N GLU A 224 41.79 -10.81 17.36
CA GLU A 224 42.96 -10.43 18.18
C GLU A 224 43.29 -11.47 19.26
N LEU A 225 42.28 -12.17 19.81
CA LEU A 225 42.45 -13.21 20.83
C LEU A 225 42.95 -14.55 20.28
N GLY A 226 42.96 -14.75 18.95
CA GLY A 226 43.41 -15.99 18.33
C GLY A 226 42.45 -17.18 18.54
N GLU A 227 41.25 -16.93 19.06
CA GLU A 227 40.19 -17.92 19.20
C GLU A 227 39.43 -18.04 17.87
N THR A 228 39.90 -18.92 17.00
CA THR A 228 39.03 -19.44 15.92
C THR A 228 38.08 -20.45 16.54
N ASP A 229 36.99 -19.95 17.12
CA ASP A 229 35.90 -20.78 17.58
C ASP A 229 35.29 -21.50 16.36
N GLU A 230 35.50 -22.82 16.28
CA GLU A 230 35.00 -23.65 15.18
C GLU A 230 33.48 -23.52 15.01
N GLN A 231 32.76 -23.27 16.11
CA GLN A 231 31.33 -23.01 16.07
C GLN A 231 31.02 -21.67 15.38
N ALA A 232 31.78 -20.62 15.67
CA ALA A 232 31.59 -19.32 15.03
C ALA A 232 31.84 -19.39 13.51
N VAL A 233 32.80 -20.20 13.08
CA VAL A 233 33.06 -20.45 11.65
C VAL A 233 31.89 -21.18 11.00
N GLU A 234 31.35 -22.22 11.64
CA GLU A 234 30.18 -22.96 11.14
C GLU A 234 28.94 -22.05 11.00
N ILE A 235 28.67 -21.24 12.01
CA ILE A 235 27.53 -20.31 12.01
C ILE A 235 27.64 -19.29 10.88
N GLU A 236 28.83 -18.75 10.61
CA GLU A 236 29.03 -17.79 9.52
C GLU A 236 28.84 -18.45 8.14
N GLN A 237 29.35 -19.67 7.94
CA GLN A 237 29.14 -20.41 6.69
C GLN A 237 27.65 -20.67 6.42
N LEU A 238 26.88 -21.03 7.46
CA LEU A 238 25.44 -21.22 7.32
C LEU A 238 24.71 -19.92 7.00
N ARG A 239 25.14 -18.81 7.61
CA ARG A 239 24.59 -17.49 7.35
C ARG A 239 24.75 -17.09 5.89
N GLU A 240 25.95 -17.28 5.32
CA GLU A 240 26.22 -17.01 3.91
C GLU A 240 25.38 -17.90 2.99
N GLN A 241 25.28 -19.19 3.30
CA GLN A 241 24.47 -20.13 2.51
C GLN A 241 22.96 -19.80 2.52
N ILE A 242 22.41 -19.37 3.66
CA ILE A 242 21.00 -18.95 3.76
C ILE A 242 20.74 -17.74 2.87
N GLN A 243 21.67 -16.76 2.84
CA GLN A 243 21.55 -15.59 1.98
C GLN A 243 21.62 -15.95 0.48
N GLN A 244 22.45 -16.92 0.11
CA GLN A 244 22.63 -17.35 -1.28
C GLN A 244 21.52 -18.27 -1.80
N ALA A 245 20.80 -18.97 -0.92
CA ALA A 245 19.79 -19.96 -1.30
C ALA A 245 18.55 -19.38 -2.02
N GLY A 246 18.34 -18.05 -1.98
CA GLY A 246 17.20 -17.40 -2.65
C GLY A 246 15.85 -17.76 -2.04
N MET A 247 15.79 -17.91 -0.72
CA MET A 247 14.58 -18.27 0.02
C MET A 247 13.52 -17.16 -0.03
N PRO A 248 12.22 -17.51 -0.16
CA PRO A 248 11.13 -16.58 0.10
C PRO A 248 11.17 -16.05 1.54
N GLU A 249 10.54 -14.89 1.79
CA GLU A 249 10.59 -14.20 3.08
C GLU A 249 10.19 -15.10 4.27
N GLU A 250 9.14 -15.90 4.12
CA GLU A 250 8.68 -16.83 5.15
C GLU A 250 9.76 -17.86 5.53
N ALA A 251 10.38 -18.48 4.52
CA ALA A 251 11.41 -19.50 4.72
C ALA A 251 12.71 -18.89 5.25
N ARG A 252 13.10 -17.70 4.75
CA ARG A 252 14.28 -16.97 5.22
C ARG A 252 14.15 -16.61 6.69
N ARG A 253 13.00 -16.09 7.11
CA ARG A 253 12.74 -15.69 8.51
C ARG A 253 12.83 -16.87 9.47
N GLU A 254 12.28 -18.04 9.12
CA GLU A 254 12.40 -19.23 9.96
C GLU A 254 13.84 -19.77 9.98
N ALA A 255 14.57 -19.73 8.85
CA ALA A 255 15.98 -20.12 8.80
C ALA A 255 16.87 -19.23 9.68
N GLU A 256 16.70 -17.90 9.64
CA GLU A 256 17.44 -16.96 10.47
C GLU A 256 17.13 -17.13 11.97
N ARG A 257 15.86 -17.38 12.31
CA ARG A 257 15.45 -17.67 13.68
C ARG A 257 16.13 -18.93 14.22
N GLU A 258 16.13 -20.01 13.45
CA GLU A 258 16.76 -21.27 13.86
C GLU A 258 18.30 -21.17 13.87
N LEU A 259 18.90 -20.39 12.98
CA LEU A 259 20.34 -20.07 13.03
C LEU A 259 20.71 -19.33 14.32
N GLY A 260 19.93 -18.34 14.74
CA GLY A 260 20.16 -17.63 16.01
C GLY A 260 20.03 -18.54 17.24
N ARG A 261 19.15 -19.56 17.18
CA ARG A 261 19.09 -20.59 18.23
C ARG A 261 20.32 -21.50 18.24
N LEU A 262 20.82 -21.87 17.06
CA LEU A 262 22.03 -22.70 16.92
C LEU A 262 23.28 -21.97 17.45
N GLU A 263 23.38 -20.66 17.23
CA GLU A 263 24.48 -19.81 17.71
C GLU A 263 24.55 -19.74 19.25
N ALA A 264 23.41 -19.78 19.93
CA ALA A 264 23.35 -19.75 21.39
C ALA A 264 23.51 -21.12 22.07
N LEU A 265 23.38 -22.22 21.32
CA LEU A 265 23.42 -23.57 21.88
C LEU A 265 24.86 -24.13 21.89
N PRO A 266 25.30 -24.79 22.97
CA PRO A 266 26.55 -25.53 22.96
C PRO A 266 26.49 -26.69 21.94
N PRO A 267 27.59 -27.02 21.23
CA PRO A 267 27.61 -28.10 20.23
C PRO A 267 27.24 -29.48 20.78
N ALA A 268 27.42 -29.70 22.09
CA ALA A 268 27.06 -30.94 22.78
C ALA A 268 25.55 -31.09 23.05
N ALA A 269 24.73 -30.06 22.80
CA ALA A 269 23.29 -30.11 23.05
C ALA A 269 22.56 -31.02 22.05
N ALA A 270 21.61 -31.83 22.54
CA ALA A 270 20.83 -32.75 21.70
C ALA A 270 20.02 -32.03 20.59
N GLU A 271 19.66 -30.76 20.80
CA GLU A 271 18.95 -29.94 19.81
C GLU A 271 19.87 -29.42 18.70
N TYR A 272 21.19 -29.35 18.92
CA TYR A 272 22.14 -28.76 17.97
C TYR A 272 22.10 -29.49 16.63
N GLY A 273 22.25 -30.82 16.64
CA GLY A 273 22.21 -31.64 15.43
C GLY A 273 20.86 -31.60 14.69
N VAL A 274 19.75 -31.44 15.41
CA VAL A 274 18.41 -31.36 14.84
C VAL A 274 18.23 -30.04 14.08
N ILE A 275 18.59 -28.92 14.72
CA ILE A 275 18.52 -27.58 14.12
C ILE A 275 19.48 -27.50 12.93
N ARG A 276 20.70 -28.00 13.08
CA ARG A 276 21.70 -28.04 12.02
C ARG A 276 21.21 -28.79 10.78
N SER A 277 20.63 -29.98 10.98
CA SER A 277 20.06 -30.79 9.90
C SER A 277 18.88 -30.09 9.24
N TYR A 278 18.05 -29.38 10.00
CA TYR A 278 16.93 -28.62 9.45
C TYR A 278 17.39 -27.46 8.56
N LEU A 279 18.40 -26.71 9.00
CA LEU A 279 19.02 -25.65 8.19
C LEU A 279 19.62 -26.21 6.90
N ASP A 280 20.31 -27.35 6.95
CA ASP A 280 20.82 -28.03 5.74
C ASP A 280 19.70 -28.36 4.75
N TRP A 281 18.55 -28.83 5.24
CA TRP A 281 17.40 -29.11 4.38
C TRP A 281 16.85 -27.84 3.74
N LEU A 282 16.71 -26.75 4.50
CA LEU A 282 16.24 -25.48 3.95
C LEU A 282 17.20 -24.92 2.91
N ILE A 283 18.51 -24.92 3.17
CA ILE A 283 19.54 -24.41 2.26
C ILE A 283 19.60 -25.23 0.97
N ALA A 284 19.51 -26.56 1.07
CA ALA A 284 19.63 -27.45 -0.08
C ALA A 284 18.39 -27.50 -0.98
N LEU A 285 17.28 -26.86 -0.60
CA LEU A 285 16.09 -26.82 -1.42
C LEU A 285 16.23 -25.78 -2.55
N PRO A 286 15.77 -26.08 -3.78
CA PRO A 286 15.96 -25.24 -4.95
C PRO A 286 14.94 -24.10 -5.01
N TRP A 287 14.95 -23.17 -4.05
CA TRP A 287 13.91 -22.13 -3.92
C TRP A 287 13.71 -21.25 -5.16
N ASN A 288 14.82 -20.86 -5.78
CA ASN A 288 14.86 -19.95 -6.94
C ASN A 288 15.48 -20.58 -8.20
N VAL A 289 15.71 -21.90 -8.19
CA VAL A 289 16.31 -22.62 -9.32
C VAL A 289 15.20 -23.34 -10.07
N THR A 290 14.91 -22.92 -11.30
CA THR A 290 13.88 -23.55 -12.16
C THR A 290 14.47 -24.03 -13.47
N THR A 291 13.93 -25.11 -14.04
CA THR A 291 14.24 -25.48 -15.43
C THR A 291 13.46 -24.62 -16.40
N PRO A 292 14.06 -24.14 -17.50
CA PRO A 292 13.31 -23.52 -18.59
C PRO A 292 12.35 -24.57 -19.17
N ASP A 293 11.07 -24.22 -19.29
CA ASP A 293 10.07 -25.10 -19.87
C ASP A 293 10.13 -25.05 -21.40
N ASP A 294 10.18 -26.23 -22.04
CA ASP A 294 9.90 -26.37 -23.47
C ASP A 294 8.48 -26.92 -23.66
N LEU A 295 7.59 -26.10 -24.24
CA LEU A 295 6.22 -26.50 -24.57
C LEU A 295 5.99 -26.53 -26.08
N ASN A 296 7.02 -26.76 -26.88
CA ASN A 296 6.87 -27.00 -28.30
C ASN A 296 6.20 -28.36 -28.56
N ILE A 297 4.97 -28.33 -29.05
CA ILE A 297 4.16 -29.53 -29.32
C ILE A 297 4.73 -30.39 -30.45
N GLU A 298 5.37 -29.76 -31.46
CA GLU A 298 6.03 -30.50 -32.54
C GLU A 298 7.25 -31.25 -32.03
N HIS A 299 8.06 -30.60 -31.20
CA HIS A 299 9.19 -31.24 -30.53
C HIS A 299 8.72 -32.38 -29.61
N ALA A 300 7.68 -32.15 -28.81
CA ALA A 300 7.12 -33.17 -27.94
C ALA A 300 6.61 -34.39 -28.72
N ARG A 301 5.99 -34.19 -29.90
CA ARG A 301 5.57 -35.28 -30.79
C ARG A 301 6.77 -36.11 -31.25
N GLN A 302 7.82 -35.46 -31.75
CA GLN A 302 9.04 -36.13 -32.19
C GLN A 302 9.66 -36.97 -31.09
N VAL A 303 9.78 -36.43 -29.87
CA VAL A 303 10.34 -37.17 -28.72
C VAL A 303 9.48 -38.37 -28.34
N LEU A 304 8.15 -38.23 -28.34
CA LEU A 304 7.24 -39.33 -28.03
C LEU A 304 7.28 -40.44 -29.10
N ASP A 305 7.42 -40.06 -30.37
CA ASP A 305 7.51 -40.99 -31.49
C ASP A 305 8.86 -41.73 -31.54
N GLU A 306 9.94 -41.06 -31.14
CA GLU A 306 11.27 -41.69 -31.00
C GLU A 306 11.31 -42.69 -29.84
N ASP A 307 10.78 -42.31 -28.67
CA ASP A 307 10.88 -43.12 -27.45
C ASP A 307 9.88 -44.28 -27.40
N HIS A 308 8.77 -44.21 -28.14
CA HIS A 308 7.68 -45.21 -28.09
C HIS A 308 7.14 -45.54 -29.48
N TYR A 309 7.16 -46.82 -29.83
CA TYR A 309 6.50 -47.33 -31.04
C TYR A 309 4.99 -47.51 -30.80
N ASP A 310 4.16 -47.21 -31.82
CA ASP A 310 2.69 -47.22 -31.72
C ASP A 310 2.15 -46.24 -30.65
N LEU A 311 1.00 -46.50 -30.04
CA LEU A 311 0.34 -45.71 -29.00
C LEU A 311 -0.22 -44.36 -29.46
N GLU A 312 -0.65 -44.26 -30.72
CA GLU A 312 -1.15 -43.01 -31.33
C GLU A 312 -2.16 -42.27 -30.46
N LYS A 313 -3.19 -42.98 -29.97
CA LYS A 313 -4.23 -42.39 -29.10
C LYS A 313 -3.68 -41.83 -27.78
N ILE A 314 -2.66 -42.47 -27.22
CA ILE A 314 -2.06 -42.05 -25.95
C ILE A 314 -1.14 -40.85 -26.18
N LYS A 315 -0.32 -40.89 -27.25
CA LYS A 315 0.53 -39.78 -27.66
C LYS A 315 -0.30 -38.54 -27.97
N GLU A 316 -1.38 -38.69 -28.73
CA GLU A 316 -2.34 -37.62 -29.03
C GLU A 316 -2.88 -36.99 -27.75
N ARG A 317 -3.31 -37.81 -26.77
CA ARG A 317 -3.80 -37.31 -25.48
C ARG A 317 -2.74 -36.58 -24.65
N ILE A 318 -1.48 -37.01 -24.71
CA ILE A 318 -0.36 -36.31 -24.07
C ILE A 318 -0.14 -34.96 -24.75
N LEU A 319 -0.15 -34.91 -26.08
CA LEU A 319 0.03 -33.67 -26.83
C LEU A 319 -1.11 -32.68 -26.58
N GLU A 320 -2.36 -33.14 -26.52
CA GLU A 320 -3.51 -32.32 -26.11
C GLU A 320 -3.29 -31.71 -24.72
N PHE A 321 -2.83 -32.53 -23.77
CA PHE A 321 -2.55 -32.08 -22.41
C PHE A 321 -1.46 -30.99 -22.38
N LEU A 322 -0.37 -31.18 -23.13
CA LEU A 322 0.70 -30.18 -23.26
C LEU A 322 0.21 -28.90 -23.97
N ALA A 323 -0.65 -29.03 -24.98
CA ALA A 323 -1.23 -27.90 -25.71
C ALA A 323 -2.14 -27.05 -24.80
N VAL A 324 -2.99 -27.67 -23.99
CA VAL A 324 -3.82 -26.97 -22.98
C VAL A 324 -2.94 -26.24 -21.98
N ARG A 325 -1.82 -26.84 -21.56
CA ARG A 325 -0.85 -26.22 -20.65
C ARG A 325 -0.16 -25.01 -21.29
N LYS A 326 0.27 -25.12 -22.55
CA LYS A 326 0.84 -24.02 -23.33
C LYS A 326 -0.11 -22.82 -23.42
N LEU A 327 -1.35 -23.05 -23.85
CA LEU A 327 -2.37 -22.00 -23.96
C LEU A 327 -2.66 -21.30 -22.63
N ARG A 328 -2.67 -22.05 -21.51
CA ARG A 328 -2.85 -21.47 -20.18
C ARG A 328 -1.67 -20.59 -19.77
N GLN A 329 -0.44 -20.99 -20.08
CA GLN A 329 0.75 -20.18 -19.80
C GLN A 329 0.74 -18.87 -20.62
N GLU A 330 0.41 -18.95 -21.90
CA GLU A 330 0.28 -17.77 -22.78
C GLU A 330 -0.79 -16.79 -22.27
N ARG A 331 -1.96 -17.28 -21.85
CA ARG A 331 -3.01 -16.44 -21.24
C ARG A 331 -2.56 -15.78 -19.93
N ARG A 332 -1.80 -16.51 -19.10
CA ARG A 332 -1.26 -15.97 -17.85
C ARG A 332 -0.27 -14.83 -18.10
N LEU A 333 0.55 -14.95 -19.14
CA LEU A 333 1.51 -13.92 -19.57
C LEU A 333 0.80 -12.70 -20.21
N ALA A 334 -0.32 -12.91 -20.88
CA ALA A 334 -1.12 -11.85 -21.51
C ALA A 334 -1.92 -10.98 -20.51
N GLY A 335 -1.89 -11.28 -19.21
CA GLY A 335 -2.50 -10.43 -18.17
C GLY A 335 -4.03 -10.52 -18.04
N ASP A 336 -4.68 -11.50 -18.69
CA ASP A 336 -6.12 -11.75 -18.59
C ASP A 336 -6.49 -12.28 -17.19
N GLN A 337 -6.57 -11.37 -16.21
CA GLN A 337 -7.08 -11.66 -14.86
C GLN A 337 -8.62 -11.61 -14.77
N ALA A 338 -9.31 -11.29 -15.88
CA ALA A 338 -10.75 -11.02 -15.89
C ALA A 338 -11.64 -12.23 -15.56
N ASP A 339 -11.18 -13.46 -15.83
CA ASP A 339 -12.00 -14.67 -15.64
C ASP A 339 -11.84 -15.37 -14.28
N ALA A 340 -10.95 -14.89 -13.40
CA ALA A 340 -10.72 -15.52 -12.09
C ALA A 340 -11.81 -15.21 -11.04
N ARG A 341 -12.72 -14.26 -11.31
CA ARG A 341 -13.60 -13.71 -10.27
C ARG A 341 -14.92 -14.45 -10.08
N HIS A 342 -15.44 -15.22 -11.05
CA HIS A 342 -16.84 -15.70 -10.99
C HIS A 342 -17.09 -17.21 -11.08
N ASP A 343 -16.07 -18.05 -11.28
CA ASP A 343 -16.27 -19.50 -11.37
C ASP A 343 -15.58 -20.22 -10.20
N LEU A 344 -16.36 -20.55 -9.16
CA LEU A 344 -15.91 -21.29 -7.97
C LEU A 344 -15.36 -22.69 -8.30
N ILE A 345 -15.63 -23.23 -9.50
CA ILE A 345 -15.09 -24.52 -9.97
C ILE A 345 -13.75 -24.32 -10.71
N ARG A 346 -13.51 -23.14 -11.31
CA ARG A 346 -12.29 -22.83 -12.08
C ARG A 346 -11.26 -21.98 -11.34
N ARG A 347 -11.60 -21.42 -10.17
CA ARG A 347 -10.61 -20.85 -9.24
C ARG A 347 -9.62 -21.94 -8.83
N GLU A 348 -8.36 -21.74 -9.19
CA GLU A 348 -7.22 -22.39 -8.51
C GLU A 348 -7.19 -23.93 -8.51
N ARG A 349 -7.51 -24.58 -9.63
CA ARG A 349 -6.87 -25.88 -9.92
C ARG A 349 -5.78 -25.68 -10.95
N GLU A 350 -4.57 -25.61 -10.44
CA GLU A 350 -3.29 -25.64 -11.13
C GLU A 350 -3.14 -26.94 -11.97
N GLY A 351 -3.91 -27.06 -13.06
CA GLY A 351 -3.80 -28.15 -14.03
C GLY A 351 -4.54 -29.45 -13.67
N ALA A 352 -4.84 -30.24 -14.70
CA ALA A 352 -5.20 -31.65 -14.53
C ALA A 352 -3.90 -32.45 -14.31
N ILE A 353 -3.97 -33.52 -13.50
CA ILE A 353 -2.83 -34.44 -13.34
C ILE A 353 -3.01 -35.58 -14.35
N LEU A 354 -1.97 -35.88 -15.11
CA LEU A 354 -1.98 -36.97 -16.07
C LEU A 354 -1.85 -38.32 -15.34
N CYS A 355 -2.88 -39.16 -15.42
CA CYS A 355 -2.90 -40.48 -14.81
C CYS A 355 -2.87 -41.56 -15.90
N PHE A 356 -1.79 -42.36 -15.94
CA PHE A 356 -1.67 -43.50 -16.85
C PHE A 356 -2.15 -44.78 -16.17
N VAL A 357 -3.18 -45.42 -16.73
CA VAL A 357 -3.75 -46.67 -16.22
C VAL A 357 -3.54 -47.78 -17.24
N GLY A 358 -3.11 -48.96 -16.78
CA GLY A 358 -2.91 -50.13 -17.64
C GLY A 358 -2.12 -51.23 -16.93
N PRO A 359 -1.98 -52.43 -17.54
CA PRO A 359 -1.26 -53.55 -16.96
C PRO A 359 0.25 -53.25 -16.76
N PRO A 360 0.97 -54.01 -15.92
CA PRO A 360 2.42 -53.86 -15.79
C PRO A 360 3.10 -54.10 -17.15
N GLY A 361 4.24 -53.44 -17.39
CA GLY A 361 5.03 -53.62 -18.62
C GLY A 361 4.68 -52.70 -19.79
N VAL A 362 3.54 -51.99 -19.78
CA VAL A 362 3.09 -51.13 -20.92
C VAL A 362 3.80 -49.77 -21.05
N GLY A 363 4.98 -49.58 -20.45
CA GLY A 363 5.75 -48.34 -20.65
C GLY A 363 5.25 -47.09 -19.91
N LYS A 364 4.40 -47.18 -18.89
CA LYS A 364 3.90 -46.00 -18.15
C LYS A 364 5.00 -45.10 -17.58
N THR A 365 6.06 -45.71 -17.02
CA THR A 365 7.19 -44.94 -16.47
C THR A 365 8.07 -44.34 -17.57
N SER A 366 8.24 -45.05 -18.68
CA SER A 366 9.01 -44.53 -19.82
C SER A 366 8.27 -43.36 -20.48
N LEU A 367 6.94 -43.41 -20.63
CA LEU A 367 6.14 -42.27 -21.10
C LEU A 367 6.33 -41.02 -20.23
N GLY A 368 6.31 -41.18 -18.89
CA GLY A 368 6.60 -40.07 -17.97
C GLY A 368 8.00 -39.48 -18.15
N ARG A 369 9.00 -40.33 -18.44
CA ARG A 369 10.37 -39.88 -18.72
C ARG A 369 10.46 -39.15 -20.07
N SER A 370 9.78 -39.63 -21.10
CA SER A 370 9.70 -38.97 -22.41
C SER A 370 9.03 -37.62 -22.34
N ILE A 371 7.97 -37.48 -21.53
CA ILE A 371 7.33 -36.18 -21.27
C ILE A 371 8.31 -35.22 -20.59
N ALA A 372 9.04 -35.68 -19.57
CA ALA A 372 10.04 -34.85 -18.90
C ALA A 372 11.18 -34.43 -19.86
N ARG A 373 11.65 -35.37 -20.69
CA ARG A 373 12.65 -35.12 -21.76
C ARG A 373 12.14 -34.07 -22.76
N ALA A 374 10.93 -34.23 -23.27
CA ALA A 374 10.29 -33.30 -24.21
C ALA A 374 10.11 -31.90 -23.63
N MET A 375 9.89 -31.79 -22.32
CA MET A 375 9.70 -30.51 -21.63
C MET A 375 10.99 -29.88 -21.09
N GLY A 376 12.14 -30.54 -21.25
CA GLY A 376 13.40 -30.08 -20.67
C GLY A 376 13.46 -30.14 -19.13
N ARG A 377 12.60 -30.94 -18.48
CA ARG A 377 12.49 -31.03 -17.02
C ARG A 377 13.23 -32.24 -16.44
N LYS A 378 13.67 -32.12 -15.18
CA LYS A 378 14.23 -33.24 -14.43
C LYS A 378 13.14 -34.27 -14.10
N PHE A 379 13.43 -35.55 -14.35
CA PHE A 379 12.51 -36.65 -14.03
C PHE A 379 12.85 -37.28 -12.68
N ILE A 380 11.91 -37.23 -11.74
CA ILE A 380 11.99 -37.96 -10.46
C ILE A 380 10.84 -38.95 -10.38
N ARG A 381 11.14 -40.16 -9.87
CA ARG A 381 10.15 -41.21 -9.64
C ARG A 381 10.04 -41.50 -8.16
N THR A 382 8.82 -41.39 -7.63
CA THR A 382 8.47 -41.80 -6.27
C THR A 382 7.44 -42.92 -6.33
N SER A 383 7.73 -44.04 -5.67
CA SER A 383 6.75 -45.14 -5.55
C SER A 383 5.73 -44.82 -4.47
N LEU A 384 4.45 -44.94 -4.81
CA LEU A 384 3.32 -44.87 -3.86
C LEU A 384 2.83 -46.26 -3.45
N GLY A 385 3.33 -47.33 -4.08
CA GLY A 385 2.93 -48.70 -3.74
C GLY A 385 3.38 -49.05 -2.32
N GLY A 386 2.45 -49.54 -1.51
CA GLY A 386 2.70 -49.94 -0.13
C GLY A 386 2.81 -48.78 0.88
N VAL A 387 2.55 -47.53 0.47
CA VAL A 387 2.48 -46.40 1.40
C VAL A 387 1.21 -46.51 2.23
N HIS A 388 1.36 -46.50 3.55
CA HIS A 388 0.26 -46.67 4.51
C HIS A 388 0.29 -45.61 5.62
N ASP A 389 1.36 -44.84 5.75
CA ASP A 389 1.48 -43.73 6.69
C ASP A 389 1.67 -42.39 5.95
N GLU A 390 0.98 -41.37 6.44
CA GLU A 390 1.11 -39.98 5.98
C GLU A 390 2.53 -39.45 6.18
N ALA A 391 3.23 -39.91 7.24
CA ALA A 391 4.59 -39.48 7.53
C ALA A 391 5.59 -39.86 6.43
N GLU A 392 5.33 -40.93 5.66
CA GLU A 392 6.18 -41.27 4.50
C GLU A 392 6.12 -40.20 3.40
N ILE A 393 4.99 -39.49 3.30
CA ILE A 393 4.77 -38.46 2.29
C ILE A 393 5.21 -37.08 2.80
N ARG A 394 4.77 -36.68 4.00
CA ARG A 394 5.02 -35.33 4.57
C ARG A 394 6.26 -35.25 5.47
N GLY A 395 6.65 -36.34 6.11
CA GLY A 395 7.69 -36.39 7.13
C GLY A 395 7.14 -36.37 8.56
N HIS A 396 8.04 -36.45 9.54
CA HIS A 396 7.70 -36.37 10.96
C HIS A 396 7.91 -34.96 11.51
N ARG A 397 7.25 -34.65 12.63
CA ARG A 397 7.54 -33.42 13.38
C ARG A 397 8.98 -33.44 13.87
N ARG A 398 9.67 -32.30 13.79
CA ARG A 398 11.06 -32.09 14.22
C ARG A 398 11.37 -32.47 15.68
N THR A 399 10.35 -32.60 16.51
CA THR A 399 10.47 -32.99 17.92
C THR A 399 10.78 -34.48 18.12
N TYR A 400 10.63 -35.32 17.09
CA TYR A 400 11.01 -36.73 17.16
C TYR A 400 12.49 -36.91 16.83
N ILE A 401 13.19 -37.69 17.65
CA ILE A 401 14.59 -38.04 17.40
C ILE A 401 14.69 -38.76 16.05
N GLY A 402 15.55 -38.27 15.16
CA GLY A 402 15.72 -38.82 13.81
C GLY A 402 14.63 -38.41 12.80
N ALA A 403 13.81 -37.40 13.11
CA ALA A 403 12.82 -36.89 12.16
C ALA A 403 13.47 -36.43 10.84
N MET A 404 12.94 -36.94 9.73
CA MET A 404 13.34 -36.51 8.38
C MET A 404 12.13 -35.99 7.60
N PRO A 405 12.34 -35.11 6.62
CA PRO A 405 11.30 -34.72 5.67
C PRO A 405 10.80 -35.93 4.88
N GLY A 406 9.52 -35.92 4.49
CA GLY A 406 8.91 -37.00 3.73
C GLY A 406 9.41 -37.09 2.29
N ARG A 407 8.98 -38.14 1.58
CA ARG A 407 9.46 -38.49 0.22
C ARG A 407 9.33 -37.33 -0.79
N ILE A 408 8.33 -36.46 -0.65
CA ILE A 408 8.13 -35.32 -1.57
C ILE A 408 9.27 -34.30 -1.43
N ILE A 409 9.59 -33.86 -0.21
CA ILE A 409 10.66 -32.88 0.03
C ILE A 409 12.02 -33.45 -0.36
N GLN A 410 12.25 -34.73 -0.06
CA GLN A 410 13.46 -35.42 -0.50
C GLN A 410 13.57 -35.49 -2.02
N ALA A 411 12.47 -35.75 -2.73
CA ALA A 411 12.43 -35.77 -4.18
C ALA A 411 12.74 -34.39 -4.79
N ILE A 412 12.20 -33.31 -4.22
CA ILE A 412 12.48 -31.93 -4.66
C ILE A 412 13.97 -31.60 -4.48
N ARG A 413 14.55 -31.93 -3.32
CA ARG A 413 16.00 -31.75 -3.09
C ARG A 413 16.84 -32.52 -4.10
N ARG A 414 16.46 -33.78 -4.42
CA ARG A 414 17.17 -34.58 -5.44
C ARG A 414 17.00 -34.05 -6.85
N ALA A 415 15.86 -33.43 -7.16
CA ALA A 415 15.64 -32.80 -8.47
C ALA A 415 16.57 -31.60 -8.67
N GLY A 416 16.85 -30.85 -7.60
CA GLY A 416 17.71 -29.66 -7.64
C GLY A 416 17.09 -28.46 -8.35
N THR A 417 15.80 -28.55 -8.71
CA THR A 417 15.02 -27.50 -9.36
C THR A 417 13.58 -27.51 -8.82
N ARG A 418 12.94 -26.35 -8.74
CA ARG A 418 11.54 -26.16 -8.31
C ARG A 418 10.53 -26.46 -9.42
#